data_AF-A0A936FVH3-F1
#
_entry.id   AF-A0A936FVH3-F1
#
_cell.length_a   1.000
_cell.length_b   1.000
_cell.length_c   1.000
_cell.angle_alpha   90.00
_cell.angle_beta   90.00
_cell.angle_gamma   90.00
#
_symmetry.space_group_name_H-M   'P 1'
#
loop_
_entity.id
_entity.type
_entity.pdbx_description
1 polymer ?
#
loop_
_entity_poly.entity_id
_entity_poly.type
_entity_poly.pdbx_seq_one_letter_code
_entity_poly.pdbx_strand_id
1 'polypeptide(L)' 'MHDGRFKTLEEVVEHYNSGVKNNKNLDSALRLGWNDSSAPRKLNLTAQQKKDLVAFLKTLTDDNLVNDKRFSDPFIQ' A
#
# COMPACT_ATOMS: atom_id res chain seq x y z
N MET A 1 2.63 -1.43 -5.93
CA MET A 1 1.89 -2.47 -6.69
C MET A 1 2.91 -3.31 -7.45
N HIS A 2 2.56 -4.54 -7.86
CA HIS A 2 3.50 -5.42 -8.60
C HIS A 2 4.01 -4.81 -9.91
N ASP A 3 3.28 -3.85 -10.48
CA ASP A 3 3.56 -3.13 -11.72
C ASP A 3 4.18 -1.73 -11.50
N GLY A 4 4.47 -1.35 -10.25
CA GLY A 4 5.08 -0.04 -9.95
C GLY A 4 4.21 1.19 -10.29
N ARG A 5 2.91 1.02 -10.56
CA ARG A 5 2.04 2.12 -11.05
C ARG A 5 1.81 3.29 -10.09
N PHE A 6 2.15 3.13 -8.81
CA PHE A 6 2.03 4.17 -7.79
C PHE A 6 3.43 4.56 -7.33
N LYS A 7 3.69 5.86 -7.31
CA LYS A 7 4.98 6.47 -6.95
C LYS A 7 5.08 6.76 -5.46
N THR A 8 3.95 6.85 -4.75
CA THR A 8 3.92 7.24 -3.34
C THR A 8 3.11 6.28 -2.47
N LEU A 9 3.37 6.28 -1.17
CA LEU A 9 2.58 5.52 -0.20
C LEU A 9 1.15 6.07 -0.10
N GLU A 10 0.97 7.37 -0.29
CA GLU A 10 -0.32 8.05 -0.29
C GLU A 10 -1.22 7.53 -1.43
N GLU A 11 -0.67 7.30 -2.62
CA GLU A 11 -1.40 6.71 -3.75
C GLU A 11 -1.79 5.25 -3.48
N VAL A 12 -0.92 4.49 -2.81
CA VAL A 12 -1.21 3.11 -2.37
C VAL A 12 -2.34 3.11 -1.35
N VAL A 13 -2.28 3.97 -0.33
CA VAL A 13 -3.33 4.09 0.68
C VAL A 13 -4.65 4.52 0.05
N GLU A 14 -4.64 5.47 -0.89
CA GLU A 14 -5.86 5.89 -1.58
C GLU A 14 -6.46 4.78 -2.45
N HIS A 15 -5.61 3.96 -3.09
CA HIS A 15 -6.07 2.80 -3.85
C HIS A 15 -6.92 1.86 -3.00
N TYR A 16 -6.47 1.51 -1.79
CA TYR A 16 -7.22 0.64 -0.89
C TYR A 16 -8.39 1.37 -0.19
N ASN A 17 -8.27 2.68 0.03
CA ASN A 17 -9.32 3.46 0.65
C ASN A 17 -10.59 3.54 -0.21
N SER A 18 -10.42 3.89 -1.49
CA SER A 18 -11.55 4.15 -2.41
C SER A 18 -11.31 3.71 -3.86
N GLY A 19 -10.06 3.47 -4.26
CA GLY A 19 -9.65 3.23 -5.65
C GLY A 19 -9.71 1.77 -6.14
N VAL A 20 -10.13 0.81 -5.32
CA VAL A 20 -10.33 -0.58 -5.75
C VAL A 20 -11.45 -0.63 -6.79
N LYS A 21 -11.18 -1.25 -7.94
CA LYS A 21 -12.15 -1.39 -9.03
C LYS A 21 -12.77 -2.77 -9.03
N ASN A 22 -14.08 -2.84 -9.25
CA ASN A 22 -14.78 -4.11 -9.41
C ASN A 22 -14.33 -4.79 -10.72
N ASN A 23 -14.08 -6.09 -10.67
CA ASN A 23 -13.87 -6.94 -11.84
C ASN A 23 -14.11 -8.40 -11.47
N LYS A 24 -14.21 -9.29 -12.47
CA LYS A 24 -14.49 -10.73 -12.27
C LYS A 24 -13.45 -11.49 -11.42
N ASN A 25 -12.23 -10.98 -11.33
CA ASN A 25 -11.11 -11.61 -10.62
C ASN A 25 -10.82 -10.93 -9.26
N LEU A 26 -11.66 -9.98 -8.82
CA LEU A 26 -11.46 -9.31 -7.54
C LEU A 26 -11.78 -10.26 -6.38
N ASP A 27 -10.81 -10.43 -5.49
CA ASP A 27 -10.89 -11.27 -4.28
C ASP A 27 -12.11 -10.93 -3.41
N SER A 28 -12.75 -11.94 -2.83
CA SER A 28 -13.94 -11.79 -1.98
C SER A 28 -13.69 -10.94 -0.73
N ALA A 29 -12.48 -10.92 -0.16
CA ALA A 29 -12.13 -10.09 0.99
C ALA A 29 -12.20 -8.59 0.67
N LEU A 30 -11.98 -8.23 -0.59
CA LEU A 30 -12.06 -6.86 -1.10
C LEU A 30 -13.47 -6.45 -1.54
N ARG A 31 -14.49 -7.27 -1.24
CA ARG A 31 -15.91 -7.00 -1.52
C ARG A 31 -16.68 -6.75 -0.22
N LEU A 32 -17.88 -6.17 -0.31
CA LEU A 32 -18.70 -5.80 0.85
C LEU A 32 -19.21 -7.00 1.66
N GLY A 33 -19.15 -8.22 1.13
CA GLY A 33 -19.37 -9.47 1.88
C GLY A 33 -19.44 -10.66 0.94
N TRP A 34 -19.48 -11.89 1.49
CA TRP A 34 -19.69 -13.11 0.70
C TRP A 34 -21.02 -13.08 -0.08
N ASN A 35 -22.02 -12.43 0.49
CA ASN A 35 -23.39 -12.29 0.00
C ASN A 35 -23.63 -11.04 -0.88
N ASP A 36 -22.70 -10.07 -0.89
CA ASP A 36 -22.79 -8.89 -1.76
C ASP A 36 -21.45 -8.63 -2.47
N SER A 37 -21.34 -9.21 -3.67
CA SER A 37 -20.21 -9.02 -4.59
C SER A 37 -20.42 -7.88 -5.59
N SER A 38 -21.46 -7.07 -5.43
CA SER A 38 -21.81 -6.03 -6.42
C SER A 38 -20.80 -4.88 -6.45
N ALA A 39 -20.11 -4.61 -5.33
CA ALA A 39 -19.18 -3.50 -5.22
C ALA A 39 -17.90 -3.84 -4.42
N PRO A 40 -16.78 -3.15 -4.70
CA PRO A 40 -15.58 -3.21 -3.89
C PRO A 40 -15.83 -2.58 -2.52
N ARG A 41 -15.17 -3.12 -1.50
CA ARG A 41 -15.09 -2.55 -0.17
C ARG A 41 -14.38 -1.21 -0.22
N LYS A 42 -14.94 -0.19 0.46
CA LYS A 42 -14.28 1.08 0.75
C LYS A 42 -13.94 1.13 2.24
N LEU A 43 -12.76 1.61 2.57
CA LEU A 43 -12.33 1.76 3.97
C LEU A 43 -12.88 3.05 4.59
N ASN A 44 -13.20 4.05 3.75
CA ASN A 44 -13.72 5.35 4.17
C ASN A 44 -12.85 6.03 5.25
N LEU A 45 -11.54 5.91 5.11
CA LEU A 45 -10.58 6.55 6.00
C LEU A 45 -10.69 8.08 5.88
N THR A 46 -10.65 8.75 7.02
CA THR A 46 -10.53 10.21 7.06
C THR A 46 -9.17 10.65 6.52
N ALA A 47 -9.05 11.93 6.17
CA ALA A 47 -7.76 12.51 5.76
C ALA A 47 -6.67 12.32 6.84
N GLN A 48 -7.06 12.39 8.12
CA GLN A 48 -6.13 12.20 9.23
C GLN A 48 -5.69 10.73 9.33
N GLN A 49 -6.63 9.78 9.28
CA GLN A 49 -6.30 8.34 9.33
C GLN A 49 -5.37 7.91 8.19
N LYS A 50 -5.54 8.48 6.98
CA LYS A 50 -4.61 8.24 5.87
C LYS A 50 -3.20 8.75 6.18
N LYS A 51 -3.08 9.95 6.76
CA LYS A 51 -1.78 10.52 7.16
C LYS A 51 -1.12 9.67 8.26
N ASP A 52 -1.90 9.27 9.26
CA ASP A 52 -1.40 8.47 10.38
C ASP A 52 -0.91 7.09 9.90
N LEU A 53 -1.64 6.45 8.98
CA LEU A 53 -1.22 5.19 8.38
C LEU A 53 0.08 5.35 7.58
N VAL A 54 0.21 6.41 6.77
CA VAL A 54 1.46 6.68 6.05
C VAL A 54 2.61 6.95 7.01
N ALA A 55 2.36 7.70 8.09
CA ALA A 55 3.36 7.97 9.13
C ALA A 55 3.83 6.67 9.80
N PHE A 56 2.89 5.78 10.14
CA PHE A 56 3.20 4.45 10.66
C PHE A 56 4.02 3.61 9.67
N LEU A 57 3.65 3.56 8.39
CA LEU A 57 4.42 2.81 7.39
C LEU A 57 5.85 3.32 7.23
N LYS A 58 6.08 4.63 7.41
CA LYS A 58 7.42 5.24 7.37
C LYS A 58 8.30 4.82 8.55
N THR A 59 7.74 4.36 9.67
CA THR A 59 8.52 3.83 10.80
C THR A 59 9.13 2.46 10.52
N LEU A 60 8.71 1.79 9.44
CA LEU A 60 9.21 0.47 9.05
C LEU A 60 10.49 0.55 8.19
N THR A 61 11.06 1.76 8.03
CA THR A 61 12.32 1.96 7.31
C THR A 61 13.47 1.49 8.19
N ASP A 62 14.27 0.53 7.70
CA ASP A 62 15.48 0.09 8.39
C ASP A 62 16.69 0.90 7.90
N ASP A 63 17.04 1.95 8.65
CA ASP A 63 18.19 2.80 8.34
C ASP A 63 19.53 2.08 8.52
N ASN A 64 19.59 1.00 9.32
CA ASN A 64 20.82 0.23 9.47
C ASN A 64 21.10 -0.54 8.17
N LEU A 65 20.11 -1.29 7.67
CA LEU A 65 20.26 -2.07 6.45
C LEU A 65 20.69 -1.21 5.26
N VAL A 66 20.08 -0.03 5.10
CA VAL A 66 20.34 0.87 3.97
C VAL A 66 21.76 1.45 3.99
N ASN A 67 22.32 1.69 5.19
CA ASN A 67 23.62 2.36 5.35
C ASN A 67 24.78 1.42 5.71
N ASP A 68 24.51 0.13 5.85
CA ASP A 68 25.51 -0.83 6.27
C ASP A 68 26.46 -1.21 5.11
N LYS A 69 27.75 -0.91 5.28
CA LYS A 69 28.82 -1.23 4.32
C LYS A 69 28.93 -2.72 4.00
N ARG A 70 28.42 -3.61 4.85
CA ARG A 70 28.38 -5.06 4.58
C ARG A 70 27.49 -5.40 3.38
N PHE A 71 26.53 -4.54 3.05
CA PHE A 71 25.57 -4.74 1.95
C PHE A 71 25.71 -3.70 0.83
N SER A 72 26.70 -2.81 0.90
CA SER A 72 27.00 -1.88 -0.20
C SER A 72 27.62 -2.62 -1.39
N ASP A 73 27.54 -2.01 -2.58
CA ASP A 73 28.24 -2.51 -3.77
C ASP A 73 29.74 -2.66 -3.46
N PRO A 74 30.34 -3.86 -3.63
CA PRO A 74 31.74 -4.09 -3.29
C PRO A 74 32.72 -3.56 -4.35
N PHE A 75 32.24 -3.02 -5.47
CA PHE A 75 33.06 -2.59 -6.61
C PHE A 75 33.11 -1.07 -6.82
N ILE A 76 32.54 -0.27 -5.92
CA ILE A 76 32.69 1.19 -5.98
C ILE A 76 34.14 1.55 -5.58
N GLN A 77 34.88 2.15 -6.51
CA GLN A 77 36.27 2.60 -6.33
C GLN A 77 36.33 4.02 -5.74
#